data_AF-A0A2L0D420-F1
#
_entry.id   AF-A0A2L0D420-F1
#
_cell.length_a   1.000
_cell.length_b   1.000
_cell.length_c   1.000
_cell.angle_alpha   90.00
_cell.angle_beta   90.00
_cell.angle_gamma   90.00
#
_symmetry.space_group_name_H-M   'P 1'
#
loop_
_entity.id
_entity.type
_entity.pdbx_description
1 polymer ?
#
loop_
_entity_poly.entity_id
_entity_poly.type
_entity_poly.pdbx_seq_one_letter_code
_entity_poly.pdbx_strand_id
1 'polypeptide(L)'
;MGNKLKKVFWLVSLLFLVACTMSKKSEKLTVTTIHNEIKIGTTTPSDLRKNFGKPSDSVKNPQKAQELEEYWNDYEGGVNYSLEDNTDYWETLHYSDSNNIYGNKDIQEYYKYTGPNLGVKSVYFFIIDNKVVSFAFEGEIINKSVAKKDKYLRQILD
;
A
#
# COMPACT_ATOMS: atom_id res chain seq x y z
N MET A 1 -3.10 38.07 38.62
CA MET A 1 -2.77 37.45 37.32
C MET A 1 -2.35 36.00 37.55
N GLY A 2 -3.21 35.00 37.36
CA GLY A 2 -2.82 33.64 37.78
C GLY A 2 -3.57 32.43 37.25
N ASN A 3 -4.62 32.58 36.44
CA ASN A 3 -5.44 31.42 36.03
C ASN A 3 -5.68 31.25 34.52
N LYS A 4 -5.15 32.13 33.66
CA LYS A 4 -5.34 32.01 32.19
C LYS A 4 -4.22 31.22 31.47
N LEU A 5 -3.02 31.10 32.05
CA LEU A 5 -1.90 30.38 31.42
C LEU A 5 -1.98 28.84 31.55
N LYS A 6 -2.65 28.30 32.58
CA LYS A 6 -2.70 26.85 32.82
C LYS A 6 -3.65 26.09 31.88
N LYS A 7 -4.64 26.76 31.30
CA LYS A 7 -5.61 26.11 30.38
C LYS A 7 -5.07 25.93 28.96
N VAL A 8 -4.08 26.73 28.55
CA VAL A 8 -3.47 26.64 27.20
C VAL A 8 -2.49 25.46 27.14
N PHE A 9 -1.82 25.12 28.25
CA PHE A 9 -0.85 24.02 28.28
C PHE A 9 -1.48 22.62 28.18
N TRP A 10 -2.77 22.47 28.51
CA TRP A 10 -3.45 21.17 28.45
C TRP A 10 -4.00 20.84 27.05
N LEU A 11 -4.25 21.83 26.19
CA LEU A 11 -4.74 21.57 24.82
C LEU A 11 -3.62 21.21 23.83
N VAL A 12 -2.39 21.64 24.07
CA VAL A 12 -1.24 21.33 23.18
C VAL A 12 -0.78 19.87 23.34
N SER A 13 -1.00 19.24 24.50
CA SER A 13 -0.54 17.88 24.76
C SER A 13 -1.39 16.79 24.08
N LEU A 14 -2.69 17.04 23.81
CA LEU A 14 -3.55 16.08 23.10
C LEU A 14 -3.23 15.98 21.60
N LEU A 15 -2.71 17.04 20.98
CA LEU A 15 -2.37 17.07 19.55
C LEU A 15 -1.13 16.22 19.23
N PHE A 16 -0.21 16.02 20.18
CA PHE A 16 0.99 15.21 19.96
C PHE A 16 0.73 13.68 19.96
N LEU A 17 -0.32 13.21 20.64
CA LEU A 17 -0.62 11.76 20.73
C LEU A 17 -1.23 11.19 19.43
N VAL A 18 -1.98 12.00 18.69
CA VAL A 18 -2.62 11.57 17.42
C VAL A 18 -1.61 11.52 16.28
N ALA A 19 -0.60 12.41 16.28
CA ALA A 19 0.45 12.40 15.26
C ALA A 19 1.36 11.17 15.36
N CYS A 20 1.74 10.76 16.58
CA CYS A 20 2.60 9.59 16.79
C CYS A 20 1.96 8.26 16.33
N THR A 21 0.64 8.11 16.44
CA THR A 21 -0.04 6.88 16.02
C THR A 21 -0.19 6.78 14.50
N MET A 22 -0.25 7.91 13.79
CA MET A 22 -0.31 7.94 12.34
C MET A 22 1.05 7.63 11.69
N SER A 23 2.15 8.11 12.28
CA SER A 23 3.52 7.84 11.82
C SER A 23 3.89 6.35 11.88
N LYS A 24 3.53 5.67 12.98
CA LYS A 24 3.84 4.23 13.15
C LYS A 24 3.17 3.31 12.12
N LYS A 25 2.07 3.75 11.47
CA LYS A 25 1.36 2.96 10.47
C LYS A 25 1.99 3.08 9.09
N SER A 26 2.42 4.28 8.68
CA SER A 26 3.15 4.46 7.43
C SER A 26 4.53 3.80 7.47
N GLU A 27 5.11 3.65 8.67
CA GLU A 27 6.35 2.90 8.88
C GLU A 27 6.25 1.42 8.50
N LYS A 28 5.05 0.83 8.56
CA LYS A 28 4.81 -0.57 8.19
C LYS A 28 4.65 -0.79 6.69
N LEU A 29 4.39 0.26 5.91
CA LEU A 29 4.16 0.15 4.48
C LEU A 29 5.50 -0.11 3.76
N THR A 30 5.78 -1.39 3.51
CA THR A 30 6.92 -1.89 2.74
C THR A 30 6.44 -2.96 1.77
N VAL A 31 7.23 -3.24 0.72
CA VAL A 31 6.92 -4.31 -0.25
C VAL A 31 6.85 -5.66 0.45
N THR A 32 7.76 -5.94 1.37
CA THR A 32 7.74 -7.17 2.18
C THR A 32 6.50 -7.29 3.07
N THR A 33 6.05 -6.21 3.72
CA THR A 33 4.84 -6.27 4.56
C THR A 33 3.60 -6.47 3.70
N ILE A 34 3.53 -5.85 2.52
CA ILE A 34 2.43 -6.05 1.57
C ILE A 34 2.34 -7.52 1.20
N HIS A 35 3.45 -8.15 0.79
CA HIS A 35 3.50 -9.58 0.53
C HIS A 35 2.99 -10.44 1.69
N ASN A 36 3.48 -10.16 2.91
CA ASN A 36 3.21 -11.02 4.06
C ASN A 36 1.82 -10.83 4.67
N GLU A 37 1.25 -9.62 4.62
CA GLU A 37 0.01 -9.28 5.33
C GLU A 37 -1.21 -9.21 4.41
N ILE A 38 -1.02 -9.03 3.09
CA ILE A 38 -2.14 -8.91 2.15
C ILE A 38 -2.52 -10.29 1.61
N LYS A 39 -3.72 -10.73 2.02
CA LYS A 39 -4.39 -11.89 1.43
C LYS A 39 -5.37 -11.44 0.34
N ILE A 40 -5.05 -11.75 -0.91
CA ILE A 40 -5.89 -11.46 -2.07
C ILE A 40 -7.25 -12.14 -1.95
N GLY A 41 -8.32 -11.44 -2.28
CA GLY A 41 -9.71 -11.89 -2.18
C GLY A 41 -10.30 -11.91 -0.76
N THR A 42 -9.50 -11.58 0.26
CA THR A 42 -9.96 -11.52 1.67
C THR A 42 -9.72 -10.16 2.31
N THR A 43 -8.55 -9.56 2.07
CA THR A 43 -8.17 -8.28 2.70
C THR A 43 -9.13 -7.18 2.27
N THR A 44 -9.61 -6.38 3.22
CA THR A 44 -10.54 -5.29 2.94
C THR A 44 -9.84 -3.92 2.97
N PRO A 45 -10.45 -2.85 2.38
CA PRO A 45 -10.00 -1.48 2.60
C PRO A 45 -9.91 -1.08 4.08
N SER A 46 -10.69 -1.70 4.97
CA SER A 46 -10.59 -1.46 6.41
C SER A 46 -9.30 -2.03 6.99
N ASP A 47 -8.88 -3.21 6.54
CA ASP A 47 -7.63 -3.85 6.94
C ASP A 47 -6.43 -3.06 6.43
N LEU A 48 -6.48 -2.59 5.17
CA LEU A 48 -5.48 -1.67 4.62
C LEU A 48 -5.32 -0.43 5.52
N ARG A 49 -6.44 0.16 5.97
CA ARG A 49 -6.40 1.32 6.87
C ARG A 49 -5.87 1.00 8.27
N LYS A 50 -6.14 -0.20 8.77
CA LYS A 50 -5.63 -0.68 10.04
C LYS A 50 -4.11 -0.83 10.00
N ASN A 51 -3.60 -1.44 8.93
CA ASN A 51 -2.19 -1.79 8.78
C ASN A 51 -1.33 -0.59 8.33
N PHE A 52 -1.80 0.19 7.34
CA PHE A 52 -0.99 1.20 6.66
C PHE A 52 -1.45 2.65 6.90
N GLY A 53 -2.61 2.86 7.54
CA GLY A 53 -3.16 4.20 7.78
C GLY A 53 -4.10 4.66 6.66
N LYS A 54 -4.33 5.97 6.53
CA LYS A 54 -5.24 6.46 5.48
C LYS A 54 -4.56 6.37 4.11
N PRO A 55 -5.25 5.95 3.03
CA PRO A 55 -4.71 6.08 1.68
C PRO A 55 -4.37 7.54 1.34
N SER A 56 -3.36 7.74 0.51
CA SER A 56 -3.04 9.06 -0.03
C SER A 56 -4.08 9.52 -1.05
N ASP A 57 -4.68 8.57 -1.78
CA ASP A 57 -5.77 8.81 -2.72
C ASP A 57 -6.68 7.56 -2.79
N SER A 58 -7.97 7.77 -3.05
CA SER A 58 -8.93 6.69 -3.25
C SER A 58 -9.92 7.09 -4.33
N VAL A 59 -10.03 6.29 -5.39
CA VAL A 59 -10.86 6.62 -6.55
C VAL A 59 -11.88 5.53 -6.79
N LYS A 60 -13.15 5.95 -6.78
CA LYS A 60 -14.33 5.13 -7.08
C LYS A 60 -14.75 5.30 -8.53
N ASN A 61 -13.91 4.82 -9.43
CA ASN A 61 -14.15 4.88 -10.87
C ASN A 61 -13.63 3.58 -11.49
N PRO A 62 -14.52 2.65 -11.89
CA PRO A 62 -14.13 1.36 -12.46
C PRO A 62 -13.20 1.50 -13.65
N GLN A 63 -13.56 2.34 -14.64
CA GLN A 63 -12.76 2.54 -15.85
C GLN A 63 -11.33 2.98 -15.52
N LYS A 64 -11.20 4.01 -14.67
CA LYS A 64 -9.87 4.51 -14.30
C LYS A 64 -9.06 3.48 -13.49
N ALA A 65 -9.73 2.68 -12.66
CA ALA A 65 -9.06 1.64 -11.90
C ALA A 65 -8.58 0.49 -12.79
N GLN A 66 -9.39 0.11 -13.78
CA GLN A 66 -9.08 -0.94 -14.76
C GLN A 66 -7.90 -0.55 -15.67
N GLU A 67 -7.95 0.67 -16.23
CA GLU A 67 -6.86 1.22 -17.05
C GLU A 67 -5.54 1.30 -16.26
N LEU A 68 -5.61 1.63 -14.97
CA LEU A 68 -4.43 1.75 -14.12
C LEU A 68 -3.86 0.38 -13.71
N GLU A 69 -4.71 -0.61 -13.51
CA GLU A 69 -4.30 -1.98 -13.19
C GLU A 69 -3.58 -2.62 -14.38
N GLU A 70 -4.18 -2.56 -15.56
CA GLU A 70 -3.60 -3.04 -16.81
C GLU A 70 -2.26 -2.36 -17.09
N TYR A 71 -2.20 -1.04 -17.00
CA TYR A 71 -0.97 -0.29 -17.25
C TYR A 71 0.22 -0.72 -16.37
N TRP A 72 0.02 -0.85 -15.05
CA TRP A 72 1.13 -1.17 -14.15
C TRP A 72 1.50 -2.65 -14.14
N ASN A 73 0.58 -3.54 -14.50
CA ASN A 73 0.89 -4.95 -14.69
C ASN A 73 1.72 -5.17 -15.96
N ASP A 74 1.43 -4.42 -17.03
CA ASP A 74 2.13 -4.60 -18.32
C ASP A 74 3.40 -3.71 -18.46
N TYR A 75 3.71 -2.89 -17.46
CA TYR A 75 4.87 -2.00 -17.51
C TYR A 75 6.19 -2.71 -17.20
N GLU A 76 6.89 -3.16 -18.25
CA GLU A 76 8.17 -3.89 -18.17
C GLU A 76 9.31 -3.13 -17.48
N GLY A 77 9.26 -1.80 -17.42
CA GLY A 77 10.30 -0.99 -16.78
C GLY A 77 10.18 -0.88 -15.25
N GLY A 78 9.14 -1.45 -14.65
CA GLY A 78 8.77 -1.19 -13.27
C GLY A 78 9.16 -2.29 -12.28
N VAL A 79 8.96 -1.98 -11.01
CA VAL A 79 9.16 -2.94 -9.92
C VAL A 79 8.29 -4.19 -10.07
N ASN A 80 7.09 -4.10 -10.66
CA ASN A 80 6.25 -5.29 -10.85
C ASN A 80 6.94 -6.33 -11.73
N TYR A 81 7.45 -5.89 -12.89
CA TYR A 81 8.20 -6.72 -13.83
C TYR A 81 9.51 -7.23 -13.22
N SER A 82 10.29 -6.38 -12.57
CA SER A 82 11.54 -6.83 -11.93
C SER A 82 11.30 -7.86 -10.83
N LEU A 83 10.22 -7.73 -10.05
CA LEU A 83 9.85 -8.72 -9.03
C LEU A 83 9.45 -10.05 -9.66
N GLU A 84 8.74 -10.04 -10.79
CA GLU A 84 8.37 -11.25 -11.53
C GLU A 84 9.61 -11.98 -12.07
N ASP A 85 10.54 -11.26 -12.71
CA ASP A 85 11.70 -11.88 -13.35
C ASP A 85 12.74 -12.43 -12.37
N ASN A 86 12.81 -11.87 -11.16
CA ASN A 86 13.95 -12.10 -10.25
C ASN A 86 13.57 -12.66 -8.89
N THR A 87 12.28 -12.79 -8.58
CA THR A 87 11.82 -13.25 -7.26
C THR A 87 10.57 -14.13 -7.35
N ASP A 88 10.27 -14.83 -6.25
CA ASP A 88 9.04 -15.59 -6.06
C ASP A 88 7.87 -14.74 -5.54
N TYR A 89 7.97 -13.40 -5.65
CA TYR A 89 7.06 -12.46 -4.98
C TYR A 89 5.60 -12.72 -5.31
N TRP A 90 5.27 -12.87 -6.60
CA TRP A 90 3.88 -13.07 -7.04
C TRP A 90 3.42 -14.52 -6.81
N GLU A 91 4.33 -15.49 -6.96
CA GLU A 91 4.03 -16.92 -6.79
C GLU A 91 3.70 -17.31 -5.34
N THR A 92 4.29 -16.59 -4.37
CA THR A 92 4.16 -16.89 -2.94
C THR A 92 3.14 -16.01 -2.21
N LEU A 93 2.39 -15.19 -2.95
CA LEU A 93 1.28 -14.41 -2.40
C LEU A 93 0.17 -15.29 -1.82
N HIS A 94 -0.47 -14.77 -0.76
CA HIS A 94 -1.60 -15.44 -0.15
C HIS A 94 -2.90 -15.13 -0.89
N TYR A 95 -3.51 -16.14 -1.51
CA TYR A 95 -4.82 -16.04 -2.16
C TYR A 95 -5.93 -16.63 -1.29
N SER A 96 -7.16 -16.17 -1.50
CA SER A 96 -8.36 -16.80 -0.95
C SER A 96 -8.63 -18.13 -1.66
N ASP A 97 -8.95 -19.18 -0.89
CA ASP A 97 -9.36 -20.49 -1.43
C ASP A 97 -10.76 -20.46 -2.09
N SER A 98 -11.45 -19.30 -2.05
CA SER A 98 -12.76 -19.13 -2.67
C SER A 98 -12.65 -19.02 -4.20
N ASN A 99 -13.41 -19.84 -4.92
CA ASN A 99 -13.53 -19.91 -6.38
C ASN A 99 -14.07 -18.63 -7.09
N ASN A 100 -14.03 -17.46 -6.47
CA ASN A 100 -14.42 -16.22 -7.13
C ASN A 100 -13.32 -15.80 -8.09
N ILE A 101 -13.48 -16.15 -9.37
CA ILE A 101 -12.61 -15.70 -10.45
C ILE A 101 -13.08 -14.29 -10.82
N TYR A 102 -12.43 -13.28 -10.24
CA TYR A 102 -12.61 -11.90 -10.62
C TYR A 102 -11.63 -11.55 -11.75
N GLY A 103 -12.10 -10.83 -12.78
CA GLY A 103 -11.25 -10.28 -13.84
C GLY A 103 -11.05 -8.77 -13.70
N ASN A 104 -10.13 -8.20 -14.47
CA ASN A 104 -9.87 -6.75 -14.51
C ASN A 104 -11.18 -5.95 -14.67
N LYS A 105 -12.05 -6.33 -15.60
CA LYS A 105 -13.37 -5.71 -15.85
C LYS A 105 -14.30 -5.61 -14.63
N ASP A 106 -14.06 -6.37 -13.58
CA ASP A 106 -14.87 -6.37 -12.36
C ASP A 106 -14.36 -5.35 -11.33
N ILE A 107 -13.15 -4.78 -11.52
CA ILE A 107 -12.52 -3.79 -10.62
C ILE A 107 -13.39 -2.52 -10.52
N GLN A 108 -13.68 -2.10 -9.29
CA GLN A 108 -14.61 -1.02 -8.98
C GLN A 108 -13.91 0.27 -8.54
N GLU A 109 -12.84 0.13 -7.75
CA GLU A 109 -12.13 1.26 -7.14
C GLU A 109 -10.67 0.89 -6.85
N TYR A 110 -9.83 1.90 -6.64
CA TYR A 110 -8.46 1.70 -6.14
C TYR A 110 -8.16 2.58 -4.92
N TYR A 111 -7.22 2.11 -4.11
CA TYR A 111 -6.63 2.86 -3.00
C TYR A 111 -5.13 3.00 -3.23
N LYS A 112 -4.65 4.24 -3.35
CA LYS A 112 -3.24 4.57 -3.48
C LYS A 112 -2.64 4.80 -2.09
N TYR A 113 -1.51 4.17 -1.83
CA TYR A 113 -0.72 4.39 -0.62
C TYR A 113 0.69 4.84 -0.98
N THR A 114 1.20 5.78 -0.18
CA THR A 114 2.59 6.22 -0.23
C THR A 114 3.17 6.15 1.18
N GLY A 115 4.47 5.92 1.30
CA GLY A 115 5.12 5.85 2.59
C GLY A 115 6.64 5.92 2.48
N PRO A 116 7.32 6.44 3.52
CA PRO A 116 8.77 6.64 3.50
C PRO A 116 9.55 5.31 3.42
N ASN A 117 8.95 4.20 3.84
CA ASN A 117 9.58 2.88 3.87
C ASN A 117 9.19 1.97 2.69
N LEU A 118 8.40 2.48 1.73
CA LEU A 118 7.93 1.66 0.62
C LEU A 118 9.02 1.39 -0.43
N GLY A 119 9.99 2.29 -0.60
CA GLY A 119 11.08 2.15 -1.57
C GLY A 119 10.71 2.48 -3.01
N VAL A 120 9.42 2.40 -3.36
CA VAL A 120 8.82 2.86 -4.63
C VAL A 120 7.93 4.08 -4.41
N LYS A 121 7.46 4.70 -5.51
CA LYS A 121 6.66 5.93 -5.45
C LYS A 121 5.31 5.73 -4.77
N SER A 122 4.60 4.67 -5.13
CA SER A 122 3.33 4.30 -4.49
C SER A 122 2.96 2.84 -4.77
N VAL A 123 1.94 2.35 -4.07
CA VAL A 123 1.25 1.11 -4.38
C VAL A 123 -0.24 1.37 -4.54
N TYR A 124 -0.86 0.73 -5.52
CA TYR A 124 -2.29 0.74 -5.75
C TYR A 124 -2.88 -0.59 -5.31
N PHE A 125 -3.93 -0.58 -4.49
CA PHE A 125 -4.75 -1.76 -4.19
C PHE A 125 -6.07 -1.66 -4.93
N PHE A 126 -6.37 -2.64 -5.79
CA PHE A 126 -7.57 -2.69 -6.61
C PHE A 126 -8.66 -3.50 -5.91
N ILE A 127 -9.88 -2.98 -5.91
CA ILE A 127 -10.97 -3.46 -5.05
C ILE A 127 -12.16 -3.93 -5.88
N ILE A 128 -12.70 -5.08 -5.47
CA ILE A 128 -14.00 -5.63 -5.90
C ILE A 128 -14.75 -6.08 -4.66
N ASP A 129 -16.03 -5.71 -4.54
CA ASP A 129 -16.89 -6.14 -3.43
C ASP A 129 -16.24 -5.93 -2.05
N ASN A 130 -15.60 -4.76 -1.87
CA ASN A 130 -14.89 -4.38 -0.65
C ASN A 130 -13.70 -5.31 -0.28
N LYS A 131 -13.10 -5.98 -1.26
CA LYS A 131 -11.93 -6.85 -1.10
C LYS A 131 -10.82 -6.46 -2.09
N VAL A 132 -9.58 -6.51 -1.62
CA VAL A 132 -8.38 -6.39 -2.47
C VAL A 132 -8.29 -7.62 -3.36
N VAL A 133 -8.27 -7.42 -4.68
CA VAL A 133 -8.18 -8.50 -5.68
C VAL A 133 -6.87 -8.48 -6.46
N SER A 134 -6.20 -7.33 -6.50
CA SER A 134 -4.92 -7.11 -7.18
C SER A 134 -4.22 -5.91 -6.54
N PHE A 135 -2.92 -5.79 -6.75
CA PHE A 135 -2.17 -4.57 -6.42
C PHE A 135 -0.97 -4.42 -7.34
N ALA A 136 -0.53 -3.18 -7.56
CA ALA A 136 0.62 -2.89 -8.39
C ALA A 136 1.45 -1.73 -7.82
N PHE A 137 2.77 -1.81 -7.99
CA PHE A 137 3.72 -0.77 -7.61
C PHE A 137 3.91 0.25 -8.73
N GLU A 138 3.97 1.54 -8.37
CA GLU A 138 4.15 2.63 -9.31
C GLU A 138 5.64 2.79 -9.67
N GLY A 139 6.00 2.39 -10.89
CA GLY A 139 7.30 2.67 -11.52
C GLY A 139 8.48 1.92 -10.90
N GLU A 140 9.63 2.57 -10.90
CA GLU A 140 10.93 2.04 -10.45
C GLU A 140 11.19 2.26 -8.94
N ILE A 141 12.28 1.69 -8.44
CA ILE A 141 12.81 1.98 -7.10
C ILE A 141 13.30 3.43 -7.02
N ILE A 142 12.64 4.25 -6.21
CA ILE A 142 13.01 5.67 -6.02
C ILE A 142 13.91 5.91 -4.81
N ASN A 143 14.04 4.92 -3.91
CA ASN A 143 14.90 5.04 -2.72
C ASN A 143 15.71 3.76 -2.49
N LYS A 144 16.94 3.74 -3.03
CA LYS A 144 17.87 2.60 -2.89
C LYS A 144 18.21 2.26 -1.42
N SER A 145 18.26 3.24 -0.53
CA SER A 145 18.58 3.01 0.90
C SER A 145 17.47 2.22 1.62
N VAL A 146 16.22 2.50 1.26
CA VAL A 146 15.05 1.75 1.75
C VAL A 146 14.99 0.38 1.08
N ALA A 147 15.15 0.32 -0.24
CA ALA A 147 15.14 -0.93 -0.99
C ALA A 147 16.15 -1.96 -0.47
N LYS A 148 17.38 -1.53 -0.11
CA LYS A 148 18.41 -2.40 0.49
C LYS A 148 17.97 -3.09 1.78
N LYS A 149 16.99 -2.53 2.49
CA LYS A 149 16.48 -3.07 3.76
C LYS A 149 15.24 -3.95 3.58
N ASP A 150 14.53 -3.81 2.46
CA ASP A 150 13.34 -4.62 2.14
C ASP A 150 13.77 -5.97 1.54
N LYS A 151 13.11 -7.07 1.94
CA LYS A 151 13.48 -8.44 1.54
C LYS A 151 13.44 -8.61 0.02
N TYR A 152 12.41 -8.07 -0.63
CA TYR A 152 12.18 -8.30 -2.06
C TYR A 152 12.87 -7.24 -2.90
N LEU A 153 12.75 -5.96 -2.53
CA LEU A 153 13.38 -4.90 -3.31
C LEU A 153 14.90 -5.04 -3.38
N ARG A 154 15.57 -5.54 -2.34
CA ARG A 154 17.03 -5.73 -2.37
C ARG A 154 17.50 -6.77 -3.39
N GLN A 155 16.62 -7.69 -3.81
CA GLN A 155 16.94 -8.75 -4.77
C GLN A 155 16.90 -8.25 -6.21
N ILE A 156 16.22 -7.13 -6.43
CA ILE A 156 16.07 -6.47 -7.74
C ILE A 156 16.82 -5.13 -7.79
N LEU A 157 17.73 -4.92 -6.84
CA LEU A 157 18.69 -3.83 -6.90
C LEU A 157 19.90 -4.29 -7.71
N ASP A 158 20.17 -3.60 -8.81
CA ASP A 158 21.45 -3.70 -9.53
C ASP A 158 22.68 -3.57 -8.61
#